data_AF-L9X4E7-F1
#
_entry.id   AF-L9X4E7-F1
#
_cell.length_a   1.000
_cell.length_b   1.000
_cell.length_c   1.000
_cell.angle_alpha   90.00
_cell.angle_beta   90.00
_cell.angle_gamma   90.00
#
_symmetry.space_group_name_H-M   'P 1'
#
loop_
_entity.id
_entity.type
_entity.pdbx_description
1 polymer ?
#
loop_
_entity_poly.entity_id
_entity_poly.type
_entity_poly.pdbx_seq_one_letter_code
_entity_poly.pdbx_strand_id
1 'polypeptide(L)'
;MEPLSTYEGQDVDDIIRESIPYSDPSDRLVLLMGPYRLLDPGYLYQNRDFNLPPDPLAPSEGAEPDLIETTLRAIAKQVSEETPATVFIASDVDIPTKTEVGQQELKEPGMSVIDQSVAFAKVSAGNAFVFTKAGLTTGVGAESGAIPEYFDLRDSDQRTRNPQTFCIFAEAERNDGDGKKYDPKFSSASIDEMDDAYSLRYSYFADQDDLVSKITTFVESYVVPLSQ
;
A
#
# COMPACT_ATOMS: atom_id res chain seq x y z
N MET A 1 15.44 14.16 13.90
CA MET A 1 14.78 13.05 13.19
C MET A 1 15.89 12.07 12.88
N GLU A 2 15.84 10.86 13.42
CA GLU A 2 16.84 9.85 13.05
C GLU A 2 16.70 9.54 11.55
N PRO A 3 17.81 9.24 10.85
CA PRO A 3 17.73 8.91 9.45
C PRO A 3 16.94 7.60 9.27
N LEU A 4 15.72 7.70 8.70
CA LEU A 4 14.85 6.56 8.32
C LEU A 4 15.43 5.70 7.17
N SER A 5 16.75 5.68 7.01
CA SER A 5 17.46 4.82 6.07
C SER A 5 18.10 3.61 6.74
N THR A 6 18.21 3.59 8.07
CA THR A 6 18.79 2.47 8.82
C THR A 6 17.91 2.03 9.99
N TYR A 7 18.00 0.76 10.36
CA TYR A 7 17.41 0.15 11.55
C TYR A 7 18.47 -0.68 12.27
N GLU A 8 18.68 -0.42 13.56
CA GLU A 8 19.74 -1.05 14.36
C GLU A 8 21.14 -1.04 13.70
N GLY A 9 21.41 -0.07 12.83
CA GLY A 9 22.67 0.09 12.11
C GLY A 9 22.76 -0.64 10.76
N GLN A 10 21.73 -1.39 10.36
CA GLN A 10 21.60 -2.01 9.04
C GLN A 10 20.76 -1.12 8.10
N ASP A 11 21.07 -1.10 6.81
CA ASP A 11 20.30 -0.34 5.82
C ASP A 11 18.90 -0.96 5.62
N VAL A 12 17.87 -0.12 5.57
CA VAL A 12 16.47 -0.57 5.44
C VAL A 12 16.24 -1.27 4.09
N ASP A 13 16.92 -0.85 3.02
CA ASP A 13 16.88 -1.54 1.71
C ASP A 13 17.38 -2.98 1.81
N ASP A 14 18.50 -3.20 2.52
CA ASP A 14 19.05 -4.54 2.74
C ASP A 14 18.09 -5.41 3.55
N ILE A 15 17.50 -4.88 4.63
CA ILE A 15 16.53 -5.62 5.45
C ILE A 15 15.32 -6.04 4.61
N ILE A 16 14.74 -5.14 3.81
CA ILE A 16 13.60 -5.46 2.94
C ILE A 16 13.96 -6.61 1.99
N ARG A 17 15.13 -6.54 1.35
CA ARG A 17 15.58 -7.57 0.39
C ARG A 17 15.82 -8.90 1.08
N GLU A 18 16.37 -8.90 2.28
CA GLU A 18 16.59 -10.12 3.08
C GLU A 18 15.28 -10.75 3.57
N SER A 19 14.30 -9.94 3.95
CA SER A 19 13.01 -10.41 4.46
C SER A 19 12.10 -11.00 3.39
N ILE A 20 12.20 -10.52 2.14
CA ILE A 20 11.34 -10.97 1.04
C ILE A 20 12.00 -12.14 0.29
N PRO A 21 11.51 -13.39 0.41
CA PRO A 21 12.21 -14.57 -0.13
C PRO A 21 12.29 -14.63 -1.65
N TYR A 22 11.43 -13.88 -2.33
CA TYR A 22 11.33 -13.81 -3.79
C TYR A 22 11.93 -12.51 -4.35
N SER A 23 12.61 -11.71 -3.54
CA SER A 23 13.25 -10.48 -4.02
C SER A 23 14.43 -10.78 -4.96
N ASP A 24 14.58 -9.98 -6.00
CA ASP A 24 15.79 -9.95 -6.82
C ASP A 24 16.61 -8.70 -6.44
N PRO A 25 17.94 -8.83 -6.17
CA PRO A 25 18.78 -7.67 -5.85
C PRO A 25 18.80 -6.57 -6.93
N SER A 26 18.49 -6.92 -8.18
CA SER A 26 18.43 -5.96 -9.29
C SER A 26 17.07 -5.27 -9.45
N ASP A 27 16.04 -5.78 -8.78
CA ASP A 27 14.69 -5.25 -8.87
C ASP A 27 14.54 -3.89 -8.21
N ARG A 28 13.62 -3.11 -8.77
CA ARG A 28 13.07 -1.92 -8.13
C ARG A 28 12.11 -2.33 -7.02
N LEU A 29 12.30 -1.78 -5.81
CA LEU A 29 11.36 -2.00 -4.72
C LEU A 29 10.07 -1.19 -4.94
N VAL A 30 8.91 -1.78 -4.68
CA VAL A 30 7.61 -1.10 -4.72
C VAL A 30 6.82 -1.43 -3.46
N LEU A 31 6.49 -0.41 -2.68
CA LEU A 31 5.68 -0.58 -1.48
C LEU A 31 4.19 -0.57 -1.86
N LEU A 32 3.50 -1.68 -1.58
CA LEU A 32 2.06 -1.83 -1.70
C LEU A 32 1.42 -1.64 -0.32
N MET A 33 0.64 -0.57 -0.18
CA MET A 33 -0.11 -0.25 1.02
C MET A 33 -1.59 -0.50 0.77
N GLY A 34 -2.24 -1.22 1.66
CA GLY A 34 -3.65 -1.57 1.56
C GLY A 34 -4.23 -1.84 2.95
N PRO A 35 -5.56 -1.97 3.06
CA PRO A 35 -6.17 -2.39 4.31
C PRO A 35 -5.67 -3.81 4.65
N TYR A 36 -5.28 -4.07 5.89
CA TYR A 36 -4.94 -5.43 6.33
C TYR A 36 -6.11 -6.17 6.97
N ARG A 37 -7.26 -5.51 7.15
CA ARG A 37 -8.47 -6.09 7.73
C ARG A 37 -9.72 -5.35 7.27
N LEU A 38 -10.86 -6.02 7.36
CA LEU A 38 -12.16 -5.40 7.14
C LEU A 38 -12.49 -4.40 8.26
N LEU A 39 -13.35 -3.43 7.95
CA LEU A 39 -14.01 -2.60 8.97
C LEU A 39 -14.79 -3.49 9.94
N ASP A 40 -14.71 -3.23 11.24
CA ASP A 40 -15.51 -3.94 12.25
C ASP A 40 -16.53 -2.99 12.89
N PRO A 41 -17.80 -3.00 12.44
CA PRO A 41 -18.88 -2.19 13.03
C PRO A 41 -19.20 -2.58 14.47
N GLY A 42 -18.82 -3.79 14.92
CA GLY A 42 -19.09 -4.32 16.26
C GLY A 42 -18.46 -3.48 17.37
N TYR A 43 -17.38 -2.74 17.06
CA TYR A 43 -16.76 -1.79 17.97
C TYR A 43 -17.71 -0.64 18.38
N LEU A 44 -18.50 -0.14 17.42
CA LEU A 44 -19.41 0.99 17.63
C LEU A 44 -20.83 0.54 18.00
N TYR A 45 -21.25 -0.62 17.49
CA TYR A 45 -22.62 -1.11 17.59
C TYR A 45 -22.63 -2.54 18.15
N GLN A 46 -22.27 -2.66 19.43
CA GLN A 46 -22.30 -3.94 20.15
C GLN A 46 -23.70 -4.59 20.05
N ASN A 47 -23.73 -5.90 19.77
CA ASN A 47 -24.94 -6.74 19.65
C ASN A 47 -25.82 -6.49 18.43
N ARG A 48 -25.25 -6.06 17.30
CA ARG A 48 -25.91 -6.10 16.00
C ARG A 48 -25.05 -6.85 15.00
N ASP A 49 -25.68 -7.74 14.24
CA ASP A 49 -25.05 -8.37 13.09
C ASP A 49 -24.98 -7.36 11.95
N PHE A 50 -23.80 -7.20 11.36
CA PHE A 50 -23.58 -6.38 10.18
C PHE A 50 -22.93 -7.23 9.10
N ASN A 51 -23.62 -7.36 7.98
CA ASN A 51 -23.02 -7.91 6.77
C ASN A 51 -22.29 -6.78 6.06
N LEU A 52 -20.96 -6.86 6.07
CA LEU A 52 -20.15 -5.97 5.26
C LEU A 52 -20.41 -6.25 3.78
N PRO A 53 -20.32 -5.23 2.91
CA PRO A 53 -20.31 -5.49 1.49
C PRO A 53 -19.13 -6.41 1.13
N PRO A 54 -19.23 -7.19 0.04
CA PRO A 54 -18.10 -7.96 -0.46
C PRO A 54 -16.92 -7.03 -0.74
N ASP A 55 -15.70 -7.52 -0.50
CA ASP A 55 -14.47 -6.79 -0.73
C ASP A 55 -13.60 -7.56 -1.73
N PRO A 56 -13.02 -6.90 -2.75
CA PRO A 56 -12.18 -7.57 -3.74
C PRO A 56 -10.91 -8.18 -3.14
N LEU A 57 -10.49 -7.74 -1.96
CA LEU A 57 -9.36 -8.31 -1.21
C LEU A 57 -9.78 -9.35 -0.17
N ALA A 58 -11.09 -9.63 -0.02
CA ALA A 58 -11.63 -10.61 0.90
C ALA A 58 -12.54 -11.61 0.14
N PRO A 59 -11.96 -12.60 -0.58
CA PRO A 59 -12.69 -13.44 -1.53
C PRO A 59 -13.70 -14.44 -0.91
N SER A 60 -13.78 -14.54 0.43
CA SER A 60 -14.76 -15.38 1.14
C SER A 60 -15.53 -14.60 2.20
N GLU A 61 -16.85 -14.83 2.32
CA GLU A 61 -17.69 -14.23 3.36
C GLU A 61 -17.17 -14.58 4.76
N GLY A 62 -17.10 -13.57 5.65
CA GLY A 62 -16.64 -13.75 7.04
C GLY A 62 -15.12 -13.67 7.21
N ALA A 63 -14.44 -12.85 6.42
CA ALA A 63 -12.99 -12.86 6.35
C ALA A 63 -12.32 -12.63 7.72
N GLU A 64 -11.63 -13.65 8.22
CA GLU A 64 -10.65 -13.51 9.28
C GLU A 64 -9.64 -12.41 8.87
N PRO A 65 -9.16 -11.58 9.82
CA PRO A 65 -8.25 -10.47 9.52
C PRO A 65 -7.09 -10.85 8.58
N ASP A 66 -6.53 -12.04 8.74
CA ASP A 66 -5.38 -12.54 7.99
C ASP A 66 -5.65 -12.74 6.48
N LEU A 67 -6.91 -12.80 6.04
CA LEU A 67 -7.25 -13.07 4.64
C LEU A 67 -7.00 -11.87 3.72
N ILE A 68 -7.21 -10.64 4.18
CA ILE A 68 -6.92 -9.46 3.35
C ILE A 68 -5.43 -9.29 3.18
N GLU A 69 -4.68 -9.37 4.28
CA GLU A 69 -3.23 -9.32 4.24
C GLU A 69 -2.65 -10.42 3.34
N THR A 70 -3.15 -11.66 3.45
CA THR A 70 -2.76 -12.77 2.58
C THR A 70 -3.06 -12.48 1.11
N THR A 71 -4.21 -11.86 0.80
CA THR A 71 -4.58 -11.49 -0.57
C THR A 71 -3.68 -10.38 -1.11
N LEU A 72 -3.38 -9.35 -0.33
CA LEU A 72 -2.43 -8.30 -0.71
C LEU A 72 -1.03 -8.86 -0.95
N ARG A 73 -0.55 -9.78 -0.09
CA ARG A 73 0.72 -10.47 -0.29
C ARG A 73 0.73 -11.31 -1.56
N ALA A 74 -0.37 -11.98 -1.89
CA ALA A 74 -0.49 -12.74 -3.13
C ALA A 74 -0.45 -11.82 -4.37
N ILE A 75 -1.13 -10.67 -4.33
CA ILE A 75 -1.07 -9.64 -5.38
C ILE A 75 0.36 -9.11 -5.54
N ALA A 76 1.03 -8.75 -4.44
CA ALA A 76 2.40 -8.25 -4.46
C ALA A 76 3.35 -9.27 -5.10
N LYS A 77 3.24 -10.54 -4.70
CA LYS A 77 4.02 -11.62 -5.29
C LYS A 77 3.75 -11.78 -6.79
N GLN A 78 2.48 -11.80 -7.20
CA GLN A 78 2.12 -11.95 -8.61
C GLN A 78 2.67 -10.82 -9.48
N VAL A 79 2.55 -9.56 -9.04
CA VAL A 79 3.13 -8.42 -9.78
C VAL A 79 4.65 -8.52 -9.82
N SER A 80 5.29 -9.02 -8.76
CA SER A 80 6.74 -9.22 -8.74
C SER A 80 7.20 -10.29 -9.73
N GLU A 81 6.40 -11.34 -9.94
CA GLU A 81 6.68 -12.36 -10.95
C GLU A 81 6.50 -11.84 -12.39
N GLU A 82 5.67 -10.80 -12.59
CA GLU A 82 5.33 -10.23 -13.89
C GLU A 82 6.18 -9.03 -14.30
N THR A 83 6.95 -8.43 -13.38
CA THR A 83 7.65 -7.15 -13.60
C THR A 83 9.09 -7.17 -13.06
N PRO A 84 9.99 -6.27 -13.51
CA PRO A 84 11.35 -6.15 -12.95
C PRO A 84 11.34 -5.35 -11.63
N ALA A 85 10.40 -5.66 -10.75
CA ALA A 85 10.19 -5.00 -9.48
C ALA A 85 9.82 -6.02 -8.41
N THR A 86 10.35 -5.83 -7.21
CA THR A 86 9.92 -6.56 -6.02
C THR A 86 8.86 -5.70 -5.34
N VAL A 87 7.60 -6.10 -5.47
CA VAL A 87 6.46 -5.49 -4.78
C VAL A 87 6.29 -6.20 -3.43
N PHE A 88 6.07 -5.43 -2.37
CA PHE A 88 5.95 -5.96 -1.01
C PHE A 88 4.98 -5.15 -0.15
N ILE A 89 4.49 -5.77 0.92
CA ILE A 89 3.68 -5.10 1.95
C ILE A 89 4.50 -4.91 3.23
N ALA A 90 4.06 -4.02 4.12
CA ALA A 90 4.84 -3.69 5.32
C ALA A 90 5.10 -4.90 6.23
N SER A 91 4.15 -5.84 6.32
CA SER A 91 4.29 -7.06 7.13
C SER A 91 5.20 -8.14 6.51
N ASP A 92 5.72 -7.92 5.30
CA ASP A 92 6.75 -8.78 4.70
C ASP A 92 8.16 -8.44 5.21
N VAL A 93 8.34 -7.34 5.94
CA VAL A 93 9.66 -6.81 6.34
C VAL A 93 9.91 -7.10 7.81
N ASP A 94 11.09 -7.65 8.14
CA ASP A 94 11.50 -8.02 9.49
C ASP A 94 11.96 -6.82 10.32
N ILE A 95 11.16 -5.75 10.34
CA ILE A 95 11.31 -4.63 11.26
C ILE A 95 10.03 -4.57 12.10
N PRO A 96 10.06 -4.95 13.38
CA PRO A 96 8.86 -4.94 14.20
C PRO A 96 8.42 -3.52 14.52
N THR A 97 7.12 -3.37 14.68
CA THR A 97 6.52 -2.17 15.23
C THR A 97 6.76 -2.10 16.74
N LYS A 98 6.68 -0.89 17.31
CA LYS A 98 6.72 -0.70 18.77
C LYS A 98 5.65 -1.51 19.51
N THR A 99 4.51 -1.74 18.87
CA THR A 99 3.44 -2.56 19.44
C THR A 99 3.85 -4.04 19.48
N GLU A 100 4.42 -4.56 18.40
CA GLU A 100 4.90 -5.95 18.33
C GLU A 100 6.04 -6.20 19.31
N VAL A 101 6.99 -5.28 19.44
CA VAL A 101 8.05 -5.36 20.46
C VAL A 101 7.47 -5.53 21.86
N GLY A 102 6.43 -4.75 22.20
CA GLY A 102 5.77 -4.85 23.50
C GLY A 102 4.96 -6.13 23.69
N GLN A 103 4.32 -6.64 22.62
CA GLN A 103 3.50 -7.86 22.67
C GLN A 103 4.34 -9.15 22.68
N GLN A 104 5.48 -9.14 22.00
CA GLN A 104 6.35 -10.30 21.82
C GLN A 104 7.59 -10.25 22.73
N GLU A 105 7.70 -9.24 23.59
CA GLU A 105 8.82 -9.02 24.51
C GLU A 105 10.20 -9.01 23.80
N LEU A 106 10.26 -8.39 22.62
CA LEU A 106 11.49 -8.27 21.84
C LEU A 106 12.46 -7.28 22.50
N LYS A 107 13.75 -7.44 22.20
CA LYS A 107 14.82 -6.60 22.77
C LYS A 107 15.13 -5.36 21.93
N GLU A 108 14.83 -5.43 20.65
CA GLU A 108 14.99 -4.35 19.69
C GLU A 108 13.96 -3.22 19.94
N PRO A 109 14.23 -1.97 19.51
CA PRO A 109 13.39 -0.83 19.87
C PRO A 109 12.06 -0.79 19.11
N GLY A 110 11.99 -1.42 17.93
CA GLY A 110 10.87 -1.33 17.01
C GLY A 110 10.66 0.07 16.45
N MET A 111 9.97 0.15 15.32
CA MET A 111 9.61 1.43 14.68
C MET A 111 8.14 1.78 14.92
N SER A 112 7.78 3.07 14.85
CA SER A 112 6.36 3.41 14.76
C SER A 112 5.83 3.02 13.37
N VAL A 113 4.55 2.68 13.25
CA VAL A 113 3.96 2.27 11.95
C VAL A 113 4.18 3.33 10.87
N ILE A 114 4.06 4.62 11.23
CA ILE A 114 4.30 5.72 10.30
C ILE A 114 5.79 5.83 9.93
N ASP A 115 6.71 5.71 10.89
CA ASP A 115 8.14 5.75 10.59
C ASP A 115 8.56 4.58 9.69
N GLN A 116 8.01 3.38 9.90
CA GLN A 116 8.23 2.23 9.01
C GLN A 116 7.73 2.52 7.60
N SER A 117 6.49 2.99 7.48
CA SER A 117 5.87 3.27 6.17
C SER A 117 6.69 4.30 5.39
N VAL A 118 7.18 5.35 6.06
CA VAL A 118 8.07 6.35 5.46
C VAL A 118 9.44 5.76 5.12
N ALA A 119 10.04 4.95 6.00
CA ALA A 119 11.33 4.29 5.73
C ALA A 119 11.25 3.36 4.51
N PHE A 120 10.21 2.54 4.41
CA PHE A 120 9.95 1.63 3.30
C PHE A 120 9.65 2.41 2.01
N ALA A 121 8.85 3.46 2.08
CA ALA A 121 8.58 4.32 0.93
C ALA A 121 9.84 5.05 0.44
N LYS A 122 10.74 5.43 1.35
CA LYS A 122 12.00 6.11 1.05
C LYS A 122 12.96 5.26 0.23
N VAL A 123 13.02 3.96 0.48
CA VAL A 123 13.88 3.04 -0.29
C VAL A 123 13.16 2.46 -1.51
N SER A 124 11.81 2.43 -1.50
CA SER A 124 11.00 1.96 -2.63
C SER A 124 11.07 2.92 -3.81
N ALA A 125 11.19 2.44 -5.04
CA ALA A 125 11.11 3.23 -6.27
C ALA A 125 9.69 3.72 -6.57
N GLY A 126 8.66 2.97 -6.13
CA GLY A 126 7.25 3.29 -6.33
C GLY A 126 6.40 3.00 -5.08
N ASN A 127 5.28 3.70 -4.95
CA ASN A 127 4.35 3.54 -3.83
C ASN A 127 2.91 3.40 -4.36
N ALA A 128 2.24 2.30 -4.01
CA ALA A 128 0.88 1.99 -4.41
C ALA A 128 -0.04 1.99 -3.19
N PHE A 129 -1.13 2.77 -3.22
CA PHE A 129 -2.11 2.85 -2.14
C PHE A 129 -3.43 2.23 -2.60
N VAL A 130 -3.89 1.18 -1.96
CA VAL A 130 -5.13 0.47 -2.29
C VAL A 130 -6.22 0.86 -1.31
N PHE A 131 -7.34 1.34 -1.86
CA PHE A 131 -8.54 1.68 -1.10
C PHE A 131 -9.72 0.84 -1.59
N THR A 132 -10.27 0.05 -0.67
CA THR A 132 -11.52 -0.68 -0.88
C THR A 132 -12.62 -0.10 0.00
N LYS A 133 -13.87 -0.38 -0.37
CA LYS A 133 -15.07 0.09 0.32
C LYS A 133 -15.24 -0.55 1.70
N ALA A 134 -14.94 -1.84 1.83
CA ALA A 134 -15.16 -2.58 3.07
C ALA A 134 -13.90 -2.69 3.95
N GLY A 135 -12.72 -2.43 3.40
CA GLY A 135 -11.46 -2.42 4.12
C GLY A 135 -11.38 -1.29 5.16
N LEU A 136 -10.68 -1.56 6.27
CA LEU A 136 -10.33 -0.51 7.23
C LEU A 136 -9.21 0.36 6.64
N THR A 137 -9.59 1.48 6.02
CA THR A 137 -8.69 2.35 5.27
C THR A 137 -7.97 3.41 6.12
N THR A 138 -8.18 3.45 7.45
CA THR A 138 -7.58 4.50 8.30
C THR A 138 -6.05 4.50 8.29
N GLY A 139 -5.43 3.32 8.20
CA GLY A 139 -3.96 3.18 8.09
C GLY A 139 -3.45 3.75 6.77
N VAL A 140 -3.91 3.17 5.65
CA VAL A 140 -3.57 3.61 4.29
C VAL A 140 -3.91 5.08 4.06
N GLY A 141 -5.01 5.57 4.63
CA GLY A 141 -5.40 6.99 4.58
C GLY A 141 -4.36 7.89 5.25
N ALA A 142 -3.86 7.52 6.42
CA ALA A 142 -2.78 8.25 7.09
C ALA A 142 -1.47 8.20 6.29
N GLU A 143 -1.12 7.03 5.75
CA GLU A 143 0.07 6.81 4.91
C GLU A 143 0.03 7.64 3.63
N SER A 144 -1.11 7.65 2.94
CA SER A 144 -1.35 8.43 1.72
C SER A 144 -1.27 9.95 1.92
N GLY A 145 -1.32 10.43 3.17
CA GLY A 145 -1.02 11.82 3.52
C GLY A 145 0.43 12.02 3.97
N ALA A 146 0.93 11.17 4.86
CA ALA A 146 2.24 11.30 5.47
C ALA A 146 3.40 11.09 4.49
N ILE A 147 3.27 10.12 3.58
CA ILE A 147 4.34 9.77 2.63
C ILE A 147 4.52 10.87 1.57
N PRO A 148 3.47 11.34 0.85
CA PRO A 148 3.61 12.47 -0.08
C PRO A 148 4.16 13.74 0.57
N GLU A 149 3.76 14.04 1.81
CA GLU A 149 4.27 15.19 2.55
C GLU A 149 5.76 15.01 2.91
N TYR A 150 6.20 13.80 3.29
CA TYR A 150 7.62 13.53 3.57
C TYR A 150 8.53 13.81 2.36
N PHE A 151 8.03 13.62 1.14
CA PHE A 151 8.78 13.90 -0.09
C PHE A 151 8.54 15.32 -0.65
N ASP A 152 7.84 16.18 0.09
CA ASP A 152 7.49 17.55 -0.30
C ASP A 152 6.75 17.62 -1.65
N LEU A 153 5.90 16.62 -1.96
CA LEU A 153 5.31 16.49 -3.32
C LEU A 153 4.39 17.66 -3.74
N ARG A 154 3.93 18.49 -2.79
CA ARG A 154 3.12 19.69 -3.08
C ARG A 154 3.90 20.80 -3.75
N ASP A 155 5.17 20.93 -3.41
CA ASP A 155 6.02 22.00 -3.91
C ASP A 155 6.80 21.47 -5.10
N SER A 156 6.43 21.90 -6.31
CA SER A 156 7.08 21.46 -7.55
C SER A 156 8.57 21.76 -7.60
N ASP A 157 9.04 22.76 -6.83
CA ASP A 157 10.42 23.22 -6.81
C ASP A 157 11.27 22.50 -5.75
N GLN A 158 10.62 21.91 -4.73
CA GLN A 158 11.30 21.25 -3.60
C GLN A 158 11.08 19.74 -3.54
N ARG A 159 10.09 19.20 -4.27
CA ARG A 159 9.78 17.78 -4.24
C ARG A 159 11.02 16.93 -4.50
N THR A 160 11.23 15.94 -3.64
CA THR A 160 12.41 15.06 -3.70
C THR A 160 12.16 13.83 -4.56
N ARG A 161 10.92 13.64 -5.04
CA ARG A 161 10.51 12.55 -5.93
C ARG A 161 9.53 12.99 -6.99
N ASN A 162 9.43 12.18 -8.05
CA ASN A 162 8.40 12.35 -9.08
C ASN A 162 7.05 11.84 -8.56
N PRO A 163 6.00 12.68 -8.48
CA PRO A 163 4.66 12.25 -8.05
C PRO A 163 4.06 11.10 -8.87
N GLN A 164 4.52 10.92 -10.12
CA GLN A 164 4.06 9.84 -10.97
C GLN A 164 4.52 8.44 -10.51
N THR A 165 5.48 8.34 -9.59
CA THR A 165 5.86 7.06 -8.94
C THR A 165 4.99 6.74 -7.72
N PHE A 166 3.87 7.45 -7.55
CA PHE A 166 2.86 7.22 -6.53
C PHE A 166 1.51 7.02 -7.22
N CYS A 167 0.76 6.00 -6.82
CA CYS A 167 -0.55 5.74 -7.40
C CYS A 167 -1.57 5.30 -6.35
N ILE A 168 -2.73 5.93 -6.38
CA ILE A 168 -3.93 5.50 -5.65
C ILE A 168 -4.70 4.54 -6.55
N PHE A 169 -5.01 3.37 -6.02
CA PHE A 169 -5.89 2.37 -6.62
C PHE A 169 -7.17 2.32 -5.78
N ALA A 170 -8.29 2.76 -6.34
CA ALA A 170 -9.57 2.78 -5.64
C ALA A 170 -10.56 1.79 -6.24
N GLU A 171 -11.28 1.07 -5.39
CA GLU A 171 -12.32 0.13 -5.81
C GLU A 171 -13.45 0.85 -6.55
N ALA A 172 -13.88 0.26 -7.67
CA ALA A 172 -14.99 0.73 -8.48
C ALA A 172 -15.72 -0.44 -9.15
N GLU A 173 -16.91 -0.18 -9.71
CA GLU A 173 -17.61 -1.12 -10.58
C GLU A 173 -17.25 -0.84 -12.04
N ARG A 174 -16.94 -1.88 -12.82
CA ARG A 174 -16.75 -1.72 -14.26
C ARG A 174 -18.13 -1.58 -14.93
N ASN A 175 -18.29 -0.57 -15.78
CA ASN A 175 -19.52 -0.37 -16.53
C ASN A 175 -19.48 -1.20 -17.84
N ASP A 176 -20.38 -2.18 -17.96
CA ASP A 176 -20.38 -3.23 -19.00
C ASP A 176 -20.51 -2.71 -20.45
N GLY A 177 -20.84 -1.43 -20.65
CA GLY A 177 -21.07 -0.86 -21.98
C GLY A 177 -19.80 -0.55 -22.80
N ASP A 178 -18.67 -0.25 -22.15
CA ASP A 178 -17.42 0.16 -22.83
C ASP A 178 -16.15 -0.44 -22.18
N GLY A 179 -16.27 -1.12 -21.03
CA GLY A 179 -15.15 -1.76 -20.31
C GLY A 179 -14.06 -0.82 -19.80
N LYS A 180 -14.10 0.47 -20.17
CA LYS A 180 -13.15 1.52 -19.78
C LYS A 180 -13.69 2.49 -18.73
N LYS A 181 -15.00 2.48 -18.50
CA LYS A 181 -15.65 3.34 -17.53
C LYS A 181 -15.83 2.60 -16.20
N TYR A 182 -15.45 3.27 -15.13
CA TYR A 182 -15.57 2.79 -13.76
C TYR A 182 -16.52 3.71 -12.99
N ASP A 183 -17.38 3.11 -12.17
CA ASP A 183 -18.27 3.81 -11.24
C ASP A 183 -17.73 3.58 -9.81
N PRO A 184 -17.19 4.61 -9.11
CA PRO A 184 -16.47 4.43 -7.85
C PRO A 184 -17.29 3.75 -6.74
N LYS A 185 -16.68 2.80 -6.02
CA LYS A 185 -17.26 2.16 -4.82
C LYS A 185 -16.63 2.68 -3.53
N PHE A 186 -15.36 3.06 -3.59
CA PHE A 186 -14.69 3.86 -2.58
C PHE A 186 -14.78 5.36 -2.94
N SER A 187 -14.98 6.21 -1.94
CA SER A 187 -14.81 7.65 -2.06
C SER A 187 -14.44 8.24 -0.71
N SER A 188 -13.51 9.17 -0.73
CA SER A 188 -13.13 9.99 0.41
C SER A 188 -12.65 11.32 -0.15
N ALA A 189 -13.28 12.43 0.27
CA ALA A 189 -12.93 13.76 -0.27
C ALA A 189 -11.42 14.03 -0.22
N SER A 190 -10.75 13.64 0.87
CA SER A 190 -9.31 13.86 1.00
C SER A 190 -8.47 12.98 0.07
N ILE A 191 -8.95 11.81 -0.33
CA ILE A 191 -8.23 10.88 -1.21
C ILE A 191 -8.53 11.20 -2.68
N ASP A 192 -9.79 11.55 -2.97
CA ASP A 192 -10.26 11.92 -4.30
C ASP A 192 -9.63 13.24 -4.80
N GLU A 193 -9.13 14.09 -3.90
CA GLU A 193 -8.43 15.35 -4.20
C GLU A 193 -6.89 15.23 -4.13
N MET A 194 -6.33 14.02 -4.00
CA MET A 194 -4.87 13.82 -3.90
C MET A 194 -4.11 14.13 -5.20
N ASP A 195 -4.77 13.99 -6.35
CA ASP A 195 -4.20 14.40 -7.64
C ASP A 195 -4.10 15.94 -7.72
N ASP A 196 -5.10 16.66 -7.24
CA ASP A 196 -5.06 18.12 -7.13
C ASP A 196 -4.02 18.59 -6.10
N ALA A 197 -3.90 17.87 -4.97
CA ALA A 197 -3.02 18.28 -3.87
C ALA A 197 -1.52 17.97 -4.13
N TYR A 198 -1.22 16.81 -4.73
CA TYR A 198 0.16 16.31 -4.88
C TYR A 198 0.49 15.82 -6.29
N SER A 199 -0.43 15.91 -7.26
CA SER A 199 -0.27 15.34 -8.61
C SER A 199 -0.01 13.84 -8.63
N LEU A 200 -0.56 13.10 -7.66
CA LEU A 200 -0.46 11.63 -7.64
C LEU A 200 -1.28 11.03 -8.79
N ARG A 201 -0.91 9.82 -9.20
CA ARG A 201 -1.74 9.06 -10.13
C ARG A 201 -2.94 8.46 -9.39
N TYR A 202 -4.05 8.33 -10.11
CA TYR A 202 -5.26 7.69 -9.63
C TYR A 202 -5.73 6.67 -10.66
N SER A 203 -6.07 5.47 -10.21
CA SER A 203 -6.60 4.38 -11.04
C SER A 203 -7.74 3.69 -10.31
N TYR A 204 -8.75 3.28 -11.06
CA TYR A 204 -9.82 2.42 -10.55
C TYR A 204 -9.52 0.95 -10.85
N PHE A 205 -10.03 0.06 -9.99
CA PHE A 205 -10.02 -1.38 -10.21
C PHE A 205 -11.35 -2.01 -9.78
N ALA A 206 -11.75 -3.11 -10.43
CA ALA A 206 -13.02 -3.78 -10.13
C ALA A 206 -12.87 -5.04 -9.27
N ASP A 207 -11.77 -5.76 -9.41
CA ASP A 207 -11.50 -7.03 -8.75
C ASP A 207 -9.98 -7.22 -8.60
N GLN A 208 -9.58 -8.35 -8.02
CA GLN A 208 -8.18 -8.68 -7.78
C GLN A 208 -7.35 -8.75 -9.07
N ASP A 209 -7.87 -9.38 -10.13
CA ASP A 209 -7.14 -9.54 -11.40
C ASP A 209 -6.95 -8.19 -12.10
N ASP A 210 -7.98 -7.34 -12.08
CA ASP A 210 -7.88 -5.96 -12.58
C ASP A 210 -6.86 -5.18 -11.75
N LEU A 211 -6.85 -5.30 -10.42
CA LEU A 211 -5.87 -4.64 -9.56
C LEU A 211 -4.43 -5.05 -9.88
N VAL A 212 -4.16 -6.36 -10.03
CA VAL A 212 -2.85 -6.86 -10.48
C VAL A 212 -2.46 -6.20 -11.79
N SER A 213 -3.33 -6.24 -12.80
CA SER A 213 -3.06 -5.64 -14.11
C SER A 213 -2.77 -4.13 -14.03
N LYS A 214 -3.49 -3.39 -13.18
CA LYS A 214 -3.26 -1.97 -12.97
C LYS A 214 -1.93 -1.68 -12.28
N ILE A 215 -1.55 -2.47 -11.27
CA ILE A 215 -0.27 -2.31 -10.57
C ILE A 215 0.88 -2.68 -11.52
N THR A 216 0.79 -3.79 -12.25
CA THR A 216 1.76 -4.18 -13.29
C THR A 216 1.97 -3.03 -14.29
N THR A 217 0.88 -2.47 -14.82
CA THR A 217 0.94 -1.31 -15.74
C THR A 217 1.62 -0.10 -15.09
N PHE A 218 1.30 0.19 -13.82
CA PHE A 218 1.90 1.29 -13.08
C PHE A 218 3.41 1.11 -12.91
N VAL A 219 3.85 -0.10 -12.55
CA VAL A 219 5.26 -0.44 -12.38
C VAL A 219 6.02 -0.25 -13.70
N GLU A 220 5.55 -0.87 -14.77
CA GLU A 220 6.24 -0.87 -16.07
C GLU A 220 6.26 0.51 -16.74
N SER A 221 5.17 1.27 -16.60
CA SER A 221 5.01 2.55 -17.30
C SER A 221 5.57 3.73 -16.53
N TYR A 222 5.70 3.64 -15.20
CA TYR A 222 6.07 4.78 -14.35
C TYR A 222 7.19 4.48 -13.39
N VAL A 223 7.09 3.41 -12.60
CA VAL A 223 8.13 3.13 -11.59
C VAL A 223 9.46 2.82 -12.26
N VAL A 224 9.51 1.83 -13.16
CA VAL A 224 10.75 1.41 -13.80
C VAL A 224 11.37 2.54 -14.64
N PRO A 225 10.61 3.29 -15.48
CA PRO A 225 11.20 4.33 -16.31
C PRO A 225 11.60 5.61 -15.57
N LEU A 226 10.93 5.94 -14.45
CA LEU A 226 11.10 7.22 -13.76
C LEU A 226 11.94 7.14 -12.48
N SER A 227 12.31 5.93 -12.03
CA SER A 227 13.14 5.70 -10.84
C SER A 227 14.65 5.83 -11.09
N GLN A 228 15.04 6.75 -11.99
CA GLN A 228 16.45 7.06 -12.24
C GLN A 228 17.01 8.08 -11.24
#